data_AF-A0A6G4Q1X9-F1
#
_entry.id   AF-A0A6G4Q1X9-F1
#
_cell.length_a   1.000
_cell.length_b   1.000
_cell.length_c   1.000
_cell.angle_alpha   90.00
_cell.angle_beta   90.00
_cell.angle_gamma   90.00
#
_symmetry.space_group_name_H-M   'P 1'
#
loop_
_entity.id
_entity.type
_entity.pdbx_description
1 polymer ?
#
loop_
_entity_poly.entity_id
_entity_poly.type
_entity_poly.pdbx_seq_one_letter_code
_entity_poly.pdbx_strand_id
1 'polypeptide(L)'
;MGLPNPKTRKPTASEVVEWAKSNIGKRINIDNYRGSQCWDTPNFIFKRYWGFVTWGNAKDMANYRYPKGFRFYRYSSGFVPEPGDIAVWHPGNGIGSDGHTAIVVGPSNKSYFYSVDQNWFNSNSWTGSPGSLVRHPYVSVTGFVRPPYSKDTSKPSSTDTSSASKANDSTITGEAKKPQFKEVKTVKYTAYSNVLDKEEHFIDHIVVMGDERSDIQGLYIKESMHMRSVDELYTQRNKFISDYEIPHLYVDREATWLARPTNFDDPRHPNWLVIEVCGGQTDSKRQFLMNQIQALIRGVWLLSGTDKELSETTLKVDPNIWRSMKDLINYDLIKQGIPDDAKYEQVKKKMLETYIKRDILKRENIKEVTTKTTIRISDKTSVDSASTRGPTASDEKPSIVTEKSPFTFQQALDRQMSRGNPKKSHTWGWANATRAQTSSAMNVKRIWESNTQCYQMLNLGKYQGVSVSALNKILKGKGTLDGQGKAFAEACKKNNINEIYLIAHAFLESGYGTSNFASGRYGAYNYFGIGAFDNDPDYAMKFAKNKGWTSPAKAIMGGASFVRKDYINKGQNTLYRIRWNPKNPATHQYATAIEWCQHQASTIAKLYKQIGLKGIYFIRDKYK
;
A
#
# COMPACT_ATOMS: atom_id res chain seq x y z
N MET A 1 42.31 -18.76 22.95
CA MET A 1 41.73 -18.22 21.70
C MET A 1 40.26 -17.98 21.94
N GLY A 2 39.75 -16.80 21.59
CA GLY A 2 38.43 -16.38 22.01
C GLY A 2 37.93 -15.23 21.16
N LEU A 3 36.61 -15.11 21.15
CA LEU A 3 35.85 -14.02 20.55
C LEU A 3 36.57 -12.66 20.65
N PRO A 4 36.82 -11.95 19.53
CA PRO A 4 37.55 -10.68 19.54
C PRO A 4 36.85 -9.59 20.34
N ASN A 5 37.57 -8.51 20.61
CA ASN A 5 36.97 -7.34 21.23
C ASN A 5 35.93 -6.71 20.28
N PRO A 6 34.65 -6.59 20.68
CA PRO A 6 33.60 -6.06 19.80
C PRO A 6 33.83 -4.59 19.42
N LYS A 7 34.68 -3.85 20.14
CA LYS A 7 35.07 -2.48 19.81
C LYS A 7 36.06 -2.39 18.64
N THR A 8 36.80 -3.47 18.35
CA THR A 8 37.86 -3.44 17.32
C THR A 8 37.39 -4.06 16.00
N ARG A 9 36.73 -5.21 16.03
CA ARG A 9 36.15 -5.84 14.83
C ARG A 9 35.03 -6.82 15.15
N LYS A 10 34.29 -7.21 14.12
CA LYS A 10 33.38 -8.36 14.15
C LYS A 10 34.21 -9.67 14.17
N PRO A 11 33.65 -10.78 14.68
CA PRO A 11 34.35 -12.06 14.67
C PRO A 11 34.35 -12.66 13.27
N THR A 12 35.29 -13.55 13.03
CA THR A 12 35.25 -14.46 11.88
C THR A 12 34.33 -15.65 12.20
N ALA A 13 33.93 -16.40 11.18
CA ALA A 13 33.11 -17.60 11.37
C ALA A 13 33.85 -18.64 12.23
N SER A 14 35.14 -18.83 11.96
CA SER A 14 36.03 -19.75 12.69
C SER A 14 36.11 -19.42 14.18
N GLU A 15 36.25 -18.13 14.55
CA GLU A 15 36.27 -17.69 15.94
C GLU A 15 34.95 -17.95 16.68
N VAL A 16 33.80 -17.81 15.99
CA VAL A 16 32.48 -18.14 16.56
C VAL A 16 32.34 -19.64 16.76
N VAL A 17 32.85 -20.46 15.83
CA VAL A 17 32.84 -21.93 15.93
C VAL A 17 33.70 -22.41 17.10
N GLU A 18 34.93 -21.90 17.22
CA GLU A 18 35.81 -22.23 18.36
C GLU A 18 35.19 -21.82 19.69
N TRP A 19 34.60 -20.62 19.73
CA TRP A 19 33.89 -20.17 20.92
C TRP A 19 32.70 -21.09 21.24
N ALA A 20 31.87 -21.45 20.27
CA ALA A 20 30.74 -22.34 20.48
C ALA A 20 31.20 -23.70 21.03
N LYS A 21 32.26 -24.31 20.45
CA LYS A 21 32.87 -25.55 20.96
C LYS A 21 33.41 -25.39 22.38
N SER A 22 34.03 -24.26 22.72
CA SER A 22 34.53 -23.99 24.07
C SER A 22 33.43 -23.83 25.15
N ASN A 23 32.17 -23.70 24.73
CA ASN A 23 31.00 -23.63 25.60
C ASN A 23 30.26 -24.97 25.75
N ILE A 24 30.81 -26.06 25.19
CA ILE A 24 30.31 -27.41 25.51
C ILE A 24 30.49 -27.65 27.02
N GLY A 25 29.44 -28.11 27.69
CA GLY A 25 29.37 -28.28 29.14
C GLY A 25 29.14 -26.98 29.93
N LYS A 26 29.07 -25.81 29.28
CA LYS A 26 28.84 -24.51 29.93
C LYS A 26 27.44 -23.97 29.67
N ARG A 27 27.00 -23.06 30.55
CA ARG A 27 25.67 -22.44 30.55
C ARG A 27 25.79 -20.95 30.19
N ILE A 28 25.08 -20.52 29.17
CA ILE A 28 24.98 -19.13 28.72
C ILE A 28 23.54 -18.66 28.95
N ASN A 29 23.36 -17.59 29.72
CA ASN A 29 22.07 -16.96 29.99
C ASN A 29 22.26 -15.45 29.87
N ILE A 30 21.65 -14.82 28.86
CA ILE A 30 21.93 -13.41 28.52
C ILE A 30 20.86 -12.42 28.96
N ASP A 31 19.68 -12.91 29.31
CA ASP A 31 18.50 -12.13 29.65
C ASP A 31 17.96 -12.42 31.06
N ASN A 32 18.58 -13.37 31.79
CA ASN A 32 18.17 -13.88 33.10
C ASN A 32 16.75 -14.48 33.10
N TYR A 33 16.22 -14.86 31.94
CA TYR A 33 14.86 -15.36 31.78
C TYR A 33 14.87 -16.84 31.42
N ARG A 34 14.29 -17.68 32.30
CA ARG A 34 14.17 -19.14 32.13
C ARG A 34 15.49 -19.93 31.98
N GLY A 35 16.60 -19.38 32.48
CA GLY A 35 17.88 -20.09 32.56
C GLY A 35 18.63 -20.13 31.24
N SER A 36 19.34 -21.22 30.96
CA SER A 36 20.21 -21.35 29.78
C SER A 36 19.49 -22.01 28.62
N GLN A 37 18.79 -21.22 27.80
CA GLN A 37 17.94 -21.68 26.71
C GLN A 37 18.68 -21.69 25.36
N CYS A 38 18.13 -22.39 24.36
CA CYS A 38 18.74 -22.49 23.03
C CYS A 38 18.92 -21.11 22.37
N TRP A 39 17.99 -20.21 22.63
CA TRP A 39 17.95 -18.84 22.11
C TRP A 39 19.09 -17.95 22.63
N ASP A 40 19.61 -18.19 23.84
CA ASP A 40 20.68 -17.38 24.44
C ASP A 40 21.97 -17.45 23.64
N THR A 41 22.31 -18.62 23.13
CA THR A 41 23.62 -18.88 22.49
C THR A 41 23.84 -18.02 21.24
N PRO A 42 22.93 -17.99 20.25
CA PRO A 42 23.05 -17.07 19.12
C PRO A 42 22.90 -15.59 19.52
N ASN A 43 22.01 -15.30 20.47
CA ASN A 43 21.74 -13.92 20.87
C ASN A 43 22.86 -13.28 21.70
N PHE A 44 23.69 -14.08 22.38
CA PHE A 44 24.92 -13.61 22.99
C PHE A 44 25.84 -13.00 21.92
N ILE A 45 26.02 -13.71 20.81
CA ILE A 45 26.83 -13.28 19.67
C ILE A 45 26.22 -12.04 19.00
N PHE A 46 24.90 -12.03 18.77
CA PHE A 46 24.20 -10.89 18.18
C PHE A 46 24.27 -9.63 19.03
N LYS A 47 24.06 -9.75 20.35
CA LYS A 47 24.10 -8.64 21.29
C LYS A 47 25.51 -8.08 21.40
N ARG A 48 26.50 -8.96 21.57
CA ARG A 48 27.91 -8.57 21.74
C ARG A 48 28.46 -7.82 20.53
N TYR A 49 28.17 -8.29 19.32
CA TYR A 49 28.82 -7.76 18.12
C TYR A 49 27.94 -6.88 17.27
N TRP A 50 26.62 -7.04 17.29
CA TRP A 50 25.71 -6.27 16.44
C TRP A 50 24.67 -5.47 17.24
N GLY A 51 24.72 -5.53 18.58
CA GLY A 51 23.94 -4.68 19.47
C GLY A 51 22.45 -4.98 19.47
N PHE A 52 22.04 -6.19 19.07
CA PHE A 52 20.64 -6.60 19.07
C PHE A 52 20.47 -8.01 19.63
N VAL A 53 19.26 -8.29 20.09
CA VAL A 53 18.76 -9.65 20.29
C VAL A 53 17.54 -9.86 19.40
N THR A 54 17.25 -11.10 19.05
CA THR A 54 16.03 -11.48 18.34
C THR A 54 14.82 -11.24 19.24
N TRP A 55 13.59 -11.39 18.74
CA TRP A 55 12.40 -11.36 19.58
C TRP A 55 11.73 -12.74 19.51
N GLY A 56 10.85 -13.03 20.46
CA GLY A 56 10.12 -14.28 20.49
C GLY A 56 11.02 -15.48 20.77
N ASN A 57 10.55 -16.65 20.34
CA ASN A 57 11.16 -17.93 20.62
C ASN A 57 12.15 -18.32 19.51
N ALA A 58 12.84 -19.46 19.67
CA ALA A 58 13.87 -19.89 18.73
C ALA A 58 13.36 -20.01 17.28
N LYS A 59 12.13 -20.50 17.06
CA LYS A 59 11.50 -20.55 15.72
C LYS A 59 11.36 -19.18 15.06
N ASP A 60 11.17 -18.13 15.85
CA ASP A 60 10.89 -16.78 15.34
C ASP A 60 12.13 -16.13 14.70
N MET A 61 13.32 -16.69 14.98
CA MET A 61 14.57 -16.34 14.31
C MET A 61 14.47 -16.51 12.79
N ALA A 62 13.68 -17.46 12.29
CA ALA A 62 13.45 -17.63 10.85
C ALA A 62 12.66 -16.48 10.20
N ASN A 63 11.91 -15.72 11.01
CA ASN A 63 11.09 -14.59 10.57
C ASN A 63 11.64 -13.25 11.09
N TYR A 64 12.77 -13.27 11.81
CA TYR A 64 13.40 -12.10 12.35
C TYR A 64 14.02 -11.25 11.23
N ARG A 65 13.81 -9.93 11.30
CA ARG A 65 14.40 -9.01 10.34
C ARG A 65 15.82 -8.64 10.78
N TYR A 66 16.78 -9.46 10.38
CA TYR A 66 18.18 -9.23 10.73
C TYR A 66 18.74 -7.90 10.17
N PRO A 67 19.68 -7.26 10.88
CA PRO A 67 20.38 -6.07 10.39
C PRO A 67 21.13 -6.31 9.08
N LYS A 68 21.51 -5.21 8.41
CA LYS A 68 22.22 -5.24 7.13
C LYS A 68 23.46 -6.14 7.19
N GLY A 69 23.57 -7.07 6.25
CA GLY A 69 24.70 -8.00 6.10
C GLY A 69 24.37 -9.43 6.51
N PHE A 70 23.43 -9.63 7.43
CA PHE A 70 22.92 -10.96 7.75
C PHE A 70 22.11 -11.52 6.59
N ARG A 71 22.16 -12.84 6.40
CA ARG A 71 21.39 -13.56 5.40
C ARG A 71 20.63 -14.69 6.07
N PHE A 72 19.36 -14.86 5.72
CA PHE A 72 18.60 -16.05 6.10
C PHE A 72 18.45 -16.93 4.87
N TYR A 73 18.97 -18.15 4.95
CA TYR A 73 18.82 -19.18 3.94
C TYR A 73 17.69 -20.11 4.36
N ARG A 74 16.53 -20.00 3.71
CA ARG A 74 15.46 -20.99 3.88
C ARG A 74 16.00 -22.34 3.45
N TYR A 75 15.82 -23.36 4.29
CA TYR A 75 16.30 -24.70 3.95
C TYR A 75 15.57 -25.22 2.70
N SER A 76 16.34 -25.84 1.81
CA SER A 76 15.87 -26.57 0.63
C SER A 76 16.72 -27.83 0.48
N SER A 77 16.19 -28.87 -0.16
CA SER A 77 16.95 -30.12 -0.35
C SER A 77 18.27 -29.84 -1.07
N GLY A 78 19.38 -30.30 -0.47
CA GLY A 78 20.74 -30.07 -0.98
C GLY A 78 21.47 -28.84 -0.44
N PHE A 79 20.84 -28.01 0.39
CA PHE A 79 21.54 -26.94 1.12
C PHE A 79 22.49 -27.55 2.18
N VAL A 80 23.73 -27.07 2.22
CA VAL A 80 24.73 -27.43 3.24
C VAL A 80 25.11 -26.16 4.00
N PRO A 81 24.88 -26.07 5.32
CA PRO A 81 25.21 -24.89 6.11
C PRO A 81 26.73 -24.78 6.28
N GLU A 82 27.20 -23.56 6.46
CA GLU A 82 28.60 -23.30 6.74
C GLU A 82 28.83 -23.24 8.26
N PRO A 83 30.01 -23.63 8.75
CA PRO A 83 30.38 -23.39 10.15
C PRO A 83 30.19 -21.91 10.52
N GLY A 84 29.56 -21.66 11.67
CA GLY A 84 29.18 -20.34 12.14
C GLY A 84 27.76 -19.90 11.74
N ASP A 85 27.06 -20.63 10.86
CA ASP A 85 25.64 -20.40 10.63
C ASP A 85 24.81 -20.73 11.89
N ILE A 86 23.67 -20.06 12.04
CA ILE A 86 22.71 -20.34 13.11
C ILE A 86 21.56 -21.15 12.53
N ALA A 87 21.45 -22.41 12.91
CA ALA A 87 20.36 -23.27 12.51
C ALA A 87 19.08 -22.88 13.27
N VAL A 88 17.93 -22.91 12.58
CA VAL A 88 16.62 -22.59 13.16
C VAL A 88 15.62 -23.68 12.80
N TRP A 89 14.96 -24.25 13.80
CA TRP A 89 13.94 -25.29 13.64
C TRP A 89 12.53 -24.77 13.94
N HIS A 90 11.55 -25.28 13.20
CA HIS A 90 10.13 -25.10 13.54
C HIS A 90 9.65 -26.23 14.46
N PRO A 91 8.52 -26.06 15.17
CA PRO A 91 7.95 -27.11 16.01
C PRO A 91 7.60 -28.38 15.23
N GLY A 92 7.72 -29.53 15.89
CA GLY A 92 7.43 -30.86 15.32
C GLY A 92 8.68 -31.75 15.19
N ASN A 93 8.48 -33.07 15.07
CA ASN A 93 9.54 -34.10 15.02
C ASN A 93 10.52 -34.04 16.21
N GLY A 94 9.99 -33.94 17.43
CA GLY A 94 10.79 -33.84 18.66
C GLY A 94 11.24 -32.43 19.01
N ILE A 95 10.92 -31.42 18.18
CA ILE A 95 11.15 -30.01 18.50
C ILE A 95 9.91 -29.41 19.17
N GLY A 96 10.09 -28.81 20.35
CA GLY A 96 9.03 -28.18 21.13
C GLY A 96 8.34 -27.00 20.44
N SER A 97 7.23 -26.52 21.03
CA SER A 97 6.39 -25.44 20.49
C SER A 97 7.12 -24.12 20.23
N ASP A 98 8.26 -23.92 20.89
CA ASP A 98 9.09 -22.73 20.84
C ASP A 98 10.15 -22.79 19.72
N GLY A 99 10.25 -23.93 19.04
CA GLY A 99 11.31 -24.21 18.08
C GLY A 99 12.65 -24.50 18.77
N HIS A 100 13.70 -24.57 17.97
CA HIS A 100 15.07 -24.72 18.46
C HIS A 100 16.03 -23.89 17.63
N THR A 101 17.19 -23.55 18.21
CA THR A 101 18.27 -22.87 17.50
C THR A 101 19.63 -23.25 18.05
N ALA A 102 20.63 -23.31 17.18
CA ALA A 102 21.98 -23.73 17.53
C ALA A 102 23.02 -23.14 16.57
N ILE A 103 24.29 -23.11 17.00
CA ILE A 103 25.41 -22.64 16.17
C ILE A 103 26.02 -23.84 15.46
N VAL A 104 26.01 -23.84 14.12
CA VAL A 104 26.64 -24.86 13.28
C VAL A 104 28.16 -24.81 13.48
N VAL A 105 28.77 -25.95 13.82
CA VAL A 105 30.23 -26.04 14.06
C VAL A 105 30.95 -26.97 13.09
N GLY A 106 30.20 -27.68 12.26
CA GLY A 106 30.74 -28.62 11.29
C GLY A 106 31.29 -29.91 11.93
N PRO A 107 31.51 -30.97 11.12
CA PRO A 107 31.32 -31.02 9.67
C PRO A 107 29.83 -30.99 9.25
N SER A 108 29.58 -30.69 7.97
CA SER A 108 28.23 -30.59 7.39
C SER A 108 28.22 -31.14 5.97
N ASN A 109 27.16 -31.88 5.62
CA ASN A 109 26.91 -32.39 4.27
C ASN A 109 25.41 -32.34 3.97
N LYS A 110 24.99 -32.88 2.83
CA LYS A 110 23.57 -32.86 2.40
C LYS A 110 22.61 -33.66 3.29
N SER A 111 23.13 -34.49 4.20
CA SER A 111 22.34 -35.38 5.05
C SER A 111 22.34 -34.97 6.52
N TYR A 112 23.45 -34.41 7.02
CA TYR A 112 23.55 -33.97 8.42
C TYR A 112 24.52 -32.79 8.60
N PHE A 113 24.43 -32.15 9.77
CA PHE A 113 25.44 -31.20 10.26
C PHE A 113 25.64 -31.34 11.77
N TYR A 114 26.79 -30.89 12.26
CA TYR A 114 27.06 -30.75 13.69
C TYR A 114 26.85 -29.31 14.15
N SER A 115 26.21 -29.14 15.30
CA SER A 115 26.05 -27.86 15.99
C SER A 115 26.33 -27.98 17.48
N VAL A 116 26.57 -26.84 18.13
CA VAL A 116 26.54 -26.74 19.59
C VAL A 116 25.19 -26.20 20.02
N ASP A 117 24.51 -27.00 20.82
CA ASP A 117 23.11 -26.83 21.17
C ASP A 117 22.99 -26.67 22.67
N GLN A 118 22.44 -25.53 23.08
CA GLN A 118 21.99 -25.34 24.46
C GLN A 118 20.52 -25.75 24.55
N ASN A 119 20.07 -26.25 25.70
CA ASN A 119 18.70 -26.73 25.91
C ASN A 119 18.29 -27.97 25.07
N TRP A 120 19.25 -28.87 24.79
CA TRP A 120 19.02 -30.08 24.00
C TRP A 120 18.94 -31.36 24.85
N PHE A 121 20.03 -31.72 25.53
CA PHE A 121 20.05 -32.89 26.42
C PHE A 121 19.74 -32.52 27.86
N ASN A 122 18.91 -33.33 28.54
CA ASN A 122 18.52 -33.14 29.94
C ASN A 122 18.00 -31.70 30.21
N SER A 123 17.27 -31.16 29.23
CA SER A 123 16.72 -29.81 29.24
C SER A 123 15.42 -29.72 30.03
N ASN A 124 15.15 -28.56 30.62
CA ASN A 124 13.84 -28.22 31.15
C ASN A 124 13.50 -26.75 30.84
N SER A 125 12.22 -26.43 30.85
CA SER A 125 11.69 -25.12 30.44
C SER A 125 12.03 -23.95 31.39
N TRP A 126 12.63 -24.22 32.55
CA TRP A 126 12.88 -23.24 33.62
C TRP A 126 14.37 -22.92 33.83
N THR A 127 15.25 -23.88 33.61
CA THR A 127 16.70 -23.74 33.81
C THR A 127 17.51 -24.08 32.56
N GLY A 128 16.91 -24.77 31.59
CA GLY A 128 17.57 -25.22 30.37
C GLY A 128 18.71 -26.22 30.60
N SER A 129 19.57 -26.44 29.61
CA SER A 129 20.73 -27.35 29.72
C SER A 129 22.03 -26.64 29.36
N PRO A 130 23.22 -27.16 29.74
CA PRO A 130 24.49 -26.71 29.18
C PRO A 130 24.58 -26.99 27.67
N GLY A 131 25.49 -26.30 26.98
CA GLY A 131 25.79 -26.54 25.58
C GLY A 131 26.33 -27.95 25.34
N SER A 132 25.86 -28.62 24.28
CA SER A 132 26.27 -29.96 23.89
C SER A 132 26.57 -30.03 22.40
N LEU A 133 27.54 -30.85 21.99
CA LEU A 133 27.78 -31.12 20.57
C LEU A 133 26.75 -32.14 20.08
N VAL A 134 25.98 -31.78 19.05
CA VAL A 134 24.89 -32.61 18.54
C VAL A 134 24.99 -32.76 17.03
N ARG A 135 24.72 -33.98 16.54
CA ARG A 135 24.59 -34.27 15.11
C ARG A 135 23.12 -34.24 14.73
N HIS A 136 22.75 -33.35 13.81
CA HIS A 136 21.36 -33.19 13.36
C HIS A 136 21.18 -33.61 11.91
N PRO A 137 20.09 -34.34 11.59
CA PRO A 137 19.54 -34.34 10.25
C PRO A 137 18.81 -33.01 9.97
N TYR A 138 18.43 -32.77 8.72
CA TYR A 138 17.69 -31.54 8.34
C TYR A 138 16.18 -31.57 8.67
N VAL A 139 15.74 -32.51 9.50
CA VAL A 139 14.33 -32.66 9.87
C VAL A 139 13.88 -31.43 10.69
N SER A 140 12.73 -30.87 10.33
CA SER A 140 12.15 -29.65 10.94
C SER A 140 13.01 -28.38 10.83
N VAL A 141 14.12 -28.40 10.07
CA VAL A 141 14.95 -27.22 9.86
C VAL A 141 14.21 -26.24 8.97
N THR A 142 13.96 -25.06 9.51
CA THR A 142 13.34 -23.95 8.76
C THR A 142 14.37 -23.23 7.89
N GLY A 143 15.61 -23.11 8.36
CA GLY A 143 16.69 -22.48 7.64
C GLY A 143 17.86 -22.08 8.52
N PHE A 144 18.77 -21.31 7.94
CA PHE A 144 20.04 -20.93 8.55
C PHE A 144 20.26 -19.44 8.46
N VAL A 145 20.62 -18.81 9.58
CA VAL A 145 21.02 -17.40 9.63
C VAL A 145 22.53 -17.33 9.52
N ARG A 146 23.03 -16.60 8.53
CA ARG A 146 24.46 -16.30 8.38
C ARG A 146 24.76 -14.86 8.77
N PRO A 147 25.47 -14.63 9.89
CA PRO A 147 25.95 -13.30 10.24
C PRO A 147 27.01 -12.78 9.26
N PRO A 148 27.16 -11.45 9.11
CA PRO A 148 28.21 -10.85 8.28
C PRO A 148 29.55 -10.87 9.02
N TYR A 149 30.14 -12.05 9.13
CA TYR A 149 31.45 -12.26 9.76
C TYR A 149 32.57 -11.50 9.03
N SER A 150 33.63 -11.13 9.76
CA SER A 150 34.86 -10.65 9.14
C SER A 150 35.53 -11.78 8.38
N LYS A 151 36.27 -11.43 7.32
CA LYS A 151 37.08 -12.40 6.58
C LYS A 151 38.14 -12.98 7.52
N ASP A 152 38.32 -14.30 7.49
CA ASP A 152 39.44 -14.95 8.18
C ASP A 152 40.76 -14.41 7.61
N THR A 153 41.52 -13.68 8.44
CA THR A 153 42.86 -13.18 8.09
C THR A 153 43.92 -14.09 8.70
N SER A 154 44.02 -15.30 8.17
CA SER A 154 45.26 -16.08 8.18
C SER A 154 45.25 -17.09 7.02
N LYS A 155 46.44 -17.19 6.43
CA LYS A 155 46.90 -17.91 5.24
C LYS A 155 46.40 -19.37 5.08
N PRO A 156 46.55 -19.93 3.85
CA PRO A 156 46.16 -21.29 3.50
C PRO A 156 47.16 -22.33 4.02
N SER A 157 46.65 -23.52 4.32
CA SER A 157 47.37 -24.80 4.46
C SER A 157 46.46 -25.81 3.75
N SER A 158 46.75 -26.18 2.50
CA SER A 158 47.40 -27.46 2.10
C SER A 158 46.84 -28.65 2.88
N THR A 159 46.28 -29.67 2.24
CA THR A 159 46.96 -30.59 1.29
C THR A 159 45.93 -31.25 0.35
N ASP A 160 46.17 -31.24 -0.98
CA ASP A 160 46.63 -32.39 -1.82
C ASP A 160 45.46 -33.20 -2.41
N THR A 161 45.39 -33.66 -3.66
CA THR A 161 46.21 -33.66 -4.90
C THR A 161 45.23 -34.17 -5.99
N SER A 162 45.17 -33.64 -7.22
CA SER A 162 45.94 -34.12 -8.39
C SER A 162 45.58 -33.24 -9.62
N SER A 163 46.57 -32.52 -10.18
CA SER A 163 47.24 -32.75 -11.49
C SER A 163 46.30 -32.73 -12.73
N ALA A 164 46.60 -32.08 -13.85
CA ALA A 164 47.87 -31.63 -14.42
C ALA A 164 47.68 -30.38 -15.32
N SER A 165 48.78 -29.64 -15.47
CA SER A 165 49.00 -28.49 -16.36
C SER A 165 49.36 -28.94 -17.78
N LYS A 166 48.98 -28.22 -18.84
CA LYS A 166 49.79 -27.32 -19.72
C LYS A 166 49.02 -27.23 -21.06
N ALA A 167 49.09 -26.24 -21.95
CA ALA A 167 49.89 -25.03 -22.15
C ALA A 167 49.10 -24.07 -23.07
N ASN A 168 49.59 -22.82 -23.18
CA ASN A 168 49.17 -21.79 -24.14
C ASN A 168 49.12 -22.28 -25.59
N ASP A 169 48.12 -21.84 -26.37
CA ASP A 169 48.36 -20.88 -27.45
C ASP A 169 47.04 -20.27 -27.94
N SER A 170 47.16 -19.03 -28.39
CA SER A 170 46.18 -18.18 -29.04
C SER A 170 45.55 -18.81 -30.29
N THR A 171 44.23 -18.74 -30.39
CA THR A 171 43.52 -18.67 -31.69
C THR A 171 42.16 -18.01 -31.50
N ILE A 172 41.96 -16.91 -32.24
CA ILE A 172 40.68 -16.23 -32.38
C ILE A 172 39.82 -17.07 -33.32
N THR A 173 38.71 -17.60 -32.80
CA THR A 173 37.54 -18.00 -33.60
C THR A 173 36.28 -17.69 -32.81
N GLY A 174 35.37 -16.93 -33.41
CA GLY A 174 34.21 -16.35 -32.74
C GLY A 174 33.16 -17.38 -32.34
N GLU A 175 32.54 -17.14 -31.19
CA GLU A 175 31.18 -17.57 -30.91
C GLU A 175 30.36 -16.30 -30.61
N ALA A 176 29.39 -16.01 -31.49
CA ALA A 176 28.47 -14.89 -31.30
C ALA A 176 27.79 -15.02 -29.92
N LYS A 177 27.91 -13.99 -29.07
CA LYS A 177 27.18 -13.88 -27.80
C LYS A 177 25.69 -14.16 -28.06
N LYS A 178 25.21 -15.34 -27.64
CA LYS A 178 23.77 -15.66 -27.66
C LYS A 178 23.02 -14.56 -26.89
N PRO A 179 21.88 -14.06 -27.40
CA PRO A 179 21.13 -13.01 -26.74
C PRO A 179 20.75 -13.43 -25.33
N GLN A 180 21.19 -12.66 -24.34
CA GLN A 180 20.78 -12.88 -22.95
C GLN A 180 19.37 -12.32 -22.77
N PHE A 181 18.47 -13.17 -22.27
CA PHE A 181 17.10 -12.79 -21.95
C PHE A 181 16.93 -12.72 -20.45
N LYS A 182 16.23 -11.68 -19.97
CA LYS A 182 15.78 -11.56 -18.58
C LYS A 182 14.29 -11.82 -18.52
N GLU A 183 13.91 -12.80 -17.71
CA GLU A 183 12.51 -13.05 -17.37
C GLU A 183 12.06 -11.98 -16.36
N VAL A 184 11.18 -11.09 -16.79
CA VAL A 184 10.60 -10.08 -15.90
C VAL A 184 9.23 -10.57 -15.46
N LYS A 185 9.09 -10.88 -14.16
CA LYS A 185 7.80 -11.13 -13.52
C LYS A 185 7.15 -9.79 -13.19
N THR A 186 6.13 -9.42 -13.96
CA THR A 186 5.27 -8.28 -13.61
C THR A 186 4.02 -8.81 -12.94
N VAL A 187 3.85 -8.50 -11.65
CA VAL A 187 2.61 -8.78 -10.92
C VAL A 187 1.65 -7.62 -11.19
N LYS A 188 0.60 -7.87 -11.99
CA LYS A 188 -0.51 -6.91 -12.15
C LYS A 188 -1.69 -7.39 -11.30
N TYR A 189 -2.13 -6.53 -10.37
CA TYR A 189 -3.34 -6.76 -9.59
C TYR A 189 -4.54 -6.14 -10.31
N THR A 190 -5.57 -6.93 -10.63
CA THR A 190 -6.88 -6.35 -10.96
C THR A 190 -7.63 -6.09 -9.66
N ALA A 191 -7.41 -4.92 -9.07
CA ALA A 191 -8.22 -4.42 -7.97
C ALA A 191 -8.85 -3.10 -8.43
N TYR A 192 -10.14 -3.16 -8.72
CA TYR A 192 -10.97 -1.98 -8.98
C TYR A 192 -12.15 -2.10 -8.04
N SER A 193 -12.28 -1.11 -7.18
CA SER A 193 -13.26 -1.11 -6.11
C SER A 193 -14.47 -0.30 -6.57
N ASN A 194 -15.62 -0.96 -6.70
CA ASN A 194 -16.91 -0.32 -7.03
C ASN A 194 -17.41 0.57 -5.87
N VAL A 195 -16.62 0.69 -4.81
CA VAL A 195 -16.85 1.48 -3.59
C VAL A 195 -16.52 2.96 -3.80
N LEU A 196 -15.73 3.26 -4.84
CA LEU A 196 -15.40 4.63 -5.23
C LEU A 196 -16.52 5.31 -5.99
N ASP A 197 -17.47 4.51 -6.47
CA ASP A 197 -18.58 4.88 -7.33
C ASP A 197 -19.71 5.39 -6.45
N LYS A 198 -20.32 6.51 -6.82
CA LYS A 198 -21.57 6.92 -6.19
C LYS A 198 -22.63 5.84 -6.43
N GLU A 199 -23.63 5.80 -5.55
CA GLU A 199 -24.85 5.05 -5.84
C GLU A 199 -25.43 5.55 -7.16
N GLU A 200 -25.79 4.62 -8.04
CA GLU A 200 -26.32 4.98 -9.36
C GLU A 200 -27.59 5.82 -9.19
N HIS A 201 -27.65 6.94 -9.88
CA HIS A 201 -28.87 7.75 -9.93
C HIS A 201 -29.35 7.93 -11.37
N PHE A 202 -30.65 8.16 -11.49
CA PHE A 202 -31.32 8.33 -12.77
C PHE A 202 -31.73 9.79 -12.94
N ILE A 203 -31.35 10.38 -14.06
CA ILE A 203 -31.72 11.73 -14.47
C ILE A 203 -32.79 11.57 -15.55
N ASP A 204 -34.04 11.81 -15.16
CA ASP A 204 -35.17 11.82 -16.08
C ASP A 204 -35.41 13.25 -16.59
N HIS A 205 -34.73 13.60 -17.69
CA HIS A 205 -34.82 14.94 -18.26
C HIS A 205 -34.63 14.89 -19.77
N ILE A 206 -35.75 14.86 -20.48
CA ILE A 206 -35.80 14.96 -21.94
C ILE A 206 -35.40 16.37 -22.37
N VAL A 207 -34.42 16.46 -23.27
CA VAL A 207 -33.91 17.73 -23.79
C VAL A 207 -34.05 17.86 -25.29
N VAL A 208 -34.27 16.74 -26.00
CA VAL A 208 -34.50 16.73 -27.44
C VAL A 208 -35.66 15.80 -27.77
N MET A 209 -36.50 16.24 -28.69
CA MET A 209 -37.47 15.40 -29.40
C MET A 209 -36.93 15.17 -30.81
N GLY A 210 -37.04 13.94 -31.29
CA GLY A 210 -36.67 13.58 -32.67
C GLY A 210 -37.91 13.50 -33.56
N ASP A 211 -37.76 12.82 -34.70
CA ASP A 211 -38.91 12.34 -35.47
C ASP A 211 -39.48 11.08 -34.80
N GLU A 212 -40.80 10.91 -34.82
CA GLU A 212 -41.43 9.74 -34.25
C GLU A 212 -40.99 8.49 -35.02
N ARG A 213 -40.51 7.46 -34.31
CA ARG A 213 -40.00 6.24 -34.93
C ARG A 213 -41.12 5.25 -35.19
N SER A 214 -40.99 4.48 -36.27
CA SER A 214 -41.96 3.45 -36.64
C SER A 214 -41.64 2.06 -36.06
N ASP A 215 -40.36 1.76 -35.81
CA ASP A 215 -39.91 0.44 -35.36
C ASP A 215 -38.62 0.55 -34.51
N ILE A 216 -38.29 -0.51 -33.78
CA ILE A 216 -37.05 -0.64 -32.99
C ILE A 216 -36.29 -1.88 -33.47
N GLN A 217 -35.17 -1.65 -34.15
CA GLN A 217 -34.27 -2.71 -34.64
C GLN A 217 -33.39 -3.29 -33.51
N GLY A 218 -33.06 -2.47 -32.52
CA GLY A 218 -32.21 -2.88 -31.41
C GLY A 218 -31.42 -1.72 -30.79
N LEU A 219 -30.26 -2.04 -30.22
CA LEU A 219 -29.37 -1.09 -29.55
C LEU A 219 -28.21 -0.68 -30.43
N TYR A 220 -27.96 0.63 -30.53
CA TYR A 220 -26.75 1.18 -31.11
C TYR A 220 -25.86 1.71 -29.98
N ILE A 221 -24.72 1.05 -29.75
CA ILE A 221 -23.78 1.43 -28.69
C ILE A 221 -22.67 2.29 -29.27
N LYS A 222 -22.52 3.49 -28.72
CA LYS A 222 -21.42 4.41 -29.02
C LYS A 222 -20.68 4.80 -27.73
N GLU A 223 -19.51 5.40 -27.87
CA GLU A 223 -18.71 5.89 -26.76
C GLU A 223 -18.66 7.41 -26.76
N SER A 224 -18.64 8.03 -25.57
CA SER A 224 -18.59 9.48 -25.47
C SER A 224 -17.31 10.05 -26.10
N MET A 225 -17.48 10.87 -27.13
CA MET A 225 -16.39 11.59 -27.81
C MET A 225 -15.65 12.56 -26.88
N HIS A 226 -16.33 13.06 -25.84
CA HIS A 226 -15.78 14.05 -24.92
C HIS A 226 -15.05 13.43 -23.72
N MET A 227 -15.08 12.10 -23.58
CA MET A 227 -14.54 11.34 -22.43
C MET A 227 -14.92 11.96 -21.06
N ARG A 228 -16.23 12.17 -20.84
CA ARG A 228 -16.81 12.76 -19.62
C ARG A 228 -17.76 11.81 -18.92
N SER A 229 -18.04 12.06 -17.64
CA SER A 229 -19.13 11.37 -16.93
C SER A 229 -20.50 11.91 -17.34
N VAL A 230 -21.56 11.15 -17.03
CA VAL A 230 -22.95 11.58 -17.25
C VAL A 230 -23.25 12.86 -16.48
N ASP A 231 -22.81 12.98 -15.22
CA ASP A 231 -22.97 14.19 -14.40
C ASP A 231 -22.35 15.44 -15.07
N GLU A 232 -21.16 15.29 -15.66
CA GLU A 232 -20.44 16.37 -16.33
C GLU A 232 -21.12 16.77 -17.64
N LEU A 233 -21.58 15.79 -18.42
CA LEU A 233 -22.35 16.04 -19.64
C LEU A 233 -23.68 16.73 -19.31
N TYR A 234 -24.40 16.22 -18.32
CA TYR A 234 -25.67 16.79 -17.88
C TYR A 234 -25.51 18.23 -17.40
N THR A 235 -24.49 18.52 -16.58
CA THR A 235 -24.23 19.88 -16.08
C THR A 235 -23.88 20.86 -17.20
N GLN A 236 -23.24 20.39 -18.28
CA GLN A 236 -22.78 21.22 -19.39
C GLN A 236 -23.64 21.13 -20.65
N ARG A 237 -24.81 20.48 -20.58
CA ARG A 237 -25.69 20.19 -21.73
C ARG A 237 -26.02 21.42 -22.58
N ASN A 238 -26.17 22.59 -21.95
CA ASN A 238 -26.51 23.83 -22.64
C ASN A 238 -25.34 24.48 -23.42
N LYS A 239 -24.13 23.90 -23.39
CA LYS A 239 -22.91 24.59 -23.84
C LYS A 239 -22.24 23.97 -25.07
N PHE A 240 -22.44 22.67 -25.35
CA PHE A 240 -21.55 21.96 -26.29
C PHE A 240 -22.18 20.81 -27.11
N ILE A 241 -23.49 20.58 -27.05
CA ILE A 241 -24.10 19.42 -27.73
C ILE A 241 -25.21 19.92 -28.65
N SER A 242 -25.11 19.62 -29.95
CA SER A 242 -26.22 19.83 -30.89
C SER A 242 -27.34 18.84 -30.59
N ASP A 243 -28.60 19.25 -30.73
CA ASP A 243 -29.78 18.37 -30.58
C ASP A 243 -29.69 17.11 -31.45
N TYR A 244 -29.02 17.20 -32.60
CA TYR A 244 -28.76 16.09 -33.52
C TYR A 244 -27.77 15.05 -32.97
N GLU A 245 -26.95 15.42 -31.98
CA GLU A 245 -25.93 14.56 -31.41
C GLU A 245 -26.35 13.80 -30.15
N ILE A 246 -27.50 14.16 -29.59
CA ILE A 246 -28.01 13.65 -28.30
C ILE A 246 -28.66 12.25 -28.48
N PRO A 247 -28.13 11.20 -27.82
CA PRO A 247 -28.66 9.84 -27.85
C PRO A 247 -29.91 9.69 -26.98
N HIS A 248 -30.49 8.48 -26.94
CA HIS A 248 -31.54 8.14 -25.97
C HIS A 248 -31.03 8.17 -24.55
N LEU A 249 -29.90 7.49 -24.32
CA LEU A 249 -29.28 7.39 -23.00
C LEU A 249 -27.81 7.80 -23.03
N TYR A 250 -27.42 8.60 -22.05
CA TYR A 250 -26.04 8.66 -21.58
C TYR A 250 -25.90 7.78 -20.34
N VAL A 251 -24.92 6.87 -20.33
CA VAL A 251 -24.76 5.91 -19.24
C VAL A 251 -23.31 5.78 -18.79
N ASP A 252 -23.07 5.92 -17.50
CA ASP A 252 -21.89 5.38 -16.82
C ASP A 252 -22.32 4.53 -15.61
N ARG A 253 -21.37 4.04 -14.82
CA ARG A 253 -21.66 3.18 -13.66
C ARG A 253 -22.28 3.92 -12.45
N GLU A 254 -22.23 5.25 -12.43
CA GLU A 254 -22.70 6.12 -11.35
C GLU A 254 -23.97 6.91 -11.70
N ALA A 255 -24.32 7.00 -13.00
CA ALA A 255 -25.49 7.73 -13.45
C ALA A 255 -26.02 7.27 -14.82
N THR A 256 -27.32 7.41 -14.99
CA THR A 256 -28.02 7.28 -16.29
C THR A 256 -28.81 8.55 -16.55
N TRP A 257 -28.68 9.14 -17.73
CA TRP A 257 -29.50 10.27 -18.17
C TRP A 257 -30.32 9.89 -19.40
N LEU A 258 -31.64 9.96 -19.26
CA LEU A 258 -32.59 9.84 -20.36
C LEU A 258 -32.78 11.19 -21.02
N ALA A 259 -32.21 11.36 -22.22
CA ALA A 259 -32.14 12.64 -22.93
C ALA A 259 -33.12 12.73 -24.11
N ARG A 260 -33.49 11.58 -24.70
CA ARG A 260 -34.48 11.45 -25.79
C ARG A 260 -35.43 10.29 -25.49
N PRO A 261 -36.75 10.43 -25.72
CA PRO A 261 -37.70 9.35 -25.47
C PRO A 261 -37.56 8.21 -26.50
N THR A 262 -37.96 7.00 -26.13
CA THR A 262 -37.80 5.79 -26.95
C THR A 262 -38.67 5.75 -28.20
N ASN A 263 -39.78 6.49 -28.24
CA ASN A 263 -40.65 6.60 -29.41
C ASN A 263 -40.14 7.61 -30.46
N PHE A 264 -38.98 8.24 -30.25
CA PHE A 264 -38.37 9.16 -31.20
C PHE A 264 -37.02 8.65 -31.72
N ASP A 265 -36.69 8.89 -32.97
CA ASP A 265 -35.45 8.50 -33.61
C ASP A 265 -34.26 9.39 -33.23
N ASP A 266 -33.06 8.80 -33.13
CA ASP A 266 -31.81 9.56 -33.35
C ASP A 266 -31.64 9.61 -34.88
N PRO A 267 -31.66 10.79 -35.50
CA PRO A 267 -31.66 10.93 -36.96
C PRO A 267 -30.38 10.42 -37.64
N ARG A 268 -29.29 10.16 -36.90
CA ARG A 268 -28.08 9.51 -37.42
C ARG A 268 -28.20 7.99 -37.45
N HIS A 269 -29.08 7.46 -36.62
CA HIS A 269 -29.22 6.03 -36.36
C HIS A 269 -30.72 5.66 -36.32
N PRO A 270 -31.46 5.87 -37.42
CA PRO A 270 -32.91 5.66 -37.46
C PRO A 270 -33.27 4.21 -37.12
N ASN A 271 -34.36 4.03 -36.38
CA ASN A 271 -34.86 2.77 -35.81
C ASN A 271 -33.94 2.11 -34.76
N TRP A 272 -32.81 2.70 -34.39
CA TRP A 272 -31.96 2.20 -33.31
C TRP A 272 -32.14 3.00 -32.03
N LEU A 273 -32.11 2.33 -30.89
CA LEU A 273 -31.99 2.97 -29.58
C LEU A 273 -30.52 3.24 -29.29
N VAL A 274 -30.14 4.51 -29.29
CA VAL A 274 -28.75 4.93 -29.17
C VAL A 274 -28.38 5.08 -27.70
N ILE A 275 -27.33 4.38 -27.28
CA ILE A 275 -26.78 4.47 -25.93
C ILE A 275 -25.33 4.91 -26.03
N GLU A 276 -25.01 6.02 -25.39
CA GLU A 276 -23.66 6.54 -25.28
C GLU A 276 -23.04 6.13 -23.94
N VAL A 277 -22.04 5.24 -24.04
CA VAL A 277 -21.22 4.84 -22.89
C VAL A 277 -20.30 5.98 -22.52
N CYS A 278 -20.58 6.58 -21.37
CA CYS A 278 -19.81 7.68 -20.79
C CYS A 278 -18.63 7.15 -19.96
N GLY A 279 -17.67 8.03 -19.69
CA GLY A 279 -16.49 7.70 -18.89
C GLY A 279 -15.42 8.77 -18.99
N GLY A 280 -14.81 9.10 -17.85
CA GLY A 280 -13.78 10.12 -17.76
C GLY A 280 -12.49 9.72 -18.50
N GLN A 281 -11.70 10.70 -18.95
CA GLN A 281 -10.37 10.46 -19.53
C GLN A 281 -9.43 9.67 -18.58
N THR A 282 -9.67 9.77 -17.27
CA THR A 282 -8.91 9.07 -16.23
C THR A 282 -9.43 7.69 -15.87
N ASP A 283 -10.55 7.24 -16.46
CA ASP A 283 -11.14 5.95 -16.14
C ASP A 283 -10.16 4.82 -16.48
N SER A 284 -10.07 3.86 -15.59
CA SER A 284 -9.37 2.61 -15.85
C SER A 284 -10.16 1.66 -16.75
N LYS A 285 -9.49 0.66 -17.32
CA LYS A 285 -10.12 -0.40 -18.14
C LYS A 285 -11.32 -1.05 -17.45
N ARG A 286 -11.27 -1.29 -16.12
CA ARG A 286 -12.41 -1.90 -15.42
C ARG A 286 -13.51 -0.91 -15.07
N GLN A 287 -13.19 0.34 -14.74
CA GLN A 287 -14.24 1.35 -14.55
C GLN A 287 -15.04 1.52 -15.83
N PHE A 288 -14.36 1.57 -16.97
CA PHE A 288 -15.02 1.62 -18.26
C PHE A 288 -15.80 0.34 -18.59
N LEU A 289 -15.26 -0.84 -18.26
CA LEU A 289 -16.01 -2.09 -18.34
C LEU A 289 -17.30 -2.05 -17.51
N MET A 290 -17.29 -1.43 -16.32
CA MET A 290 -18.51 -1.26 -15.51
C MET A 290 -19.49 -0.30 -16.18
N ASN A 291 -19.03 0.81 -16.77
CA ASN A 291 -19.87 1.73 -17.53
C ASN A 291 -20.54 0.99 -18.71
N GLN A 292 -19.77 0.17 -19.44
CA GLN A 292 -20.29 -0.64 -20.56
C GLN A 292 -21.32 -1.68 -20.09
N ILE A 293 -21.05 -2.40 -18.99
CA ILE A 293 -22.03 -3.34 -18.42
C ILE A 293 -23.31 -2.60 -18.04
N GLN A 294 -23.19 -1.40 -17.44
CA GLN A 294 -24.34 -0.61 -17.05
C GLN A 294 -25.15 -0.13 -18.26
N ALA A 295 -24.48 0.31 -19.32
CA ALA A 295 -25.11 0.67 -20.59
C ALA A 295 -25.91 -0.50 -21.19
N LEU A 296 -25.36 -1.72 -21.16
CA LEU A 296 -26.06 -2.92 -21.65
C LEU A 296 -27.26 -3.29 -20.77
N ILE A 297 -27.17 -3.12 -19.44
CA ILE A 297 -28.30 -3.29 -18.52
C ILE A 297 -29.42 -2.30 -18.84
N ARG A 298 -29.06 -1.02 -19.04
CA ARG A 298 -30.02 0.02 -19.41
C ARG A 298 -30.60 -0.20 -20.80
N GLY A 299 -29.82 -0.73 -21.73
CA GLY A 299 -30.31 -1.12 -23.05
C GLY A 299 -31.30 -2.27 -23.01
N VAL A 300 -31.05 -3.31 -22.21
CA VAL A 300 -32.04 -4.38 -22.00
C VAL A 300 -33.31 -3.83 -21.35
N TRP A 301 -33.18 -2.88 -20.41
CA TRP A 301 -34.34 -2.18 -19.88
C TRP A 301 -35.14 -1.45 -20.96
N LEU A 302 -34.49 -0.74 -21.89
CA LEU A 302 -35.19 -0.12 -23.02
C LEU A 302 -35.86 -1.14 -23.94
N LEU A 303 -35.18 -2.25 -24.25
CA LEU A 303 -35.74 -3.31 -25.11
C LEU A 303 -36.92 -4.04 -24.46
N SER A 304 -37.05 -4.02 -23.12
CA SER A 304 -38.16 -4.69 -22.43
C SER A 304 -39.54 -4.11 -22.78
N GLY A 305 -39.59 -2.90 -23.36
CA GLY A 305 -40.80 -2.31 -23.94
C GLY A 305 -41.09 -2.74 -25.38
N THR A 306 -40.36 -3.70 -25.93
CA THR A 306 -40.43 -4.14 -27.33
C THR A 306 -40.51 -5.66 -27.44
N ASP A 307 -40.68 -6.20 -28.65
CA ASP A 307 -40.59 -7.64 -28.95
C ASP A 307 -39.13 -8.14 -29.13
N LYS A 308 -38.13 -7.28 -28.93
CA LYS A 308 -36.71 -7.59 -29.18
C LYS A 308 -35.98 -7.98 -27.90
N GLU A 309 -35.02 -8.90 -28.04
CA GLU A 309 -34.06 -9.26 -27.01
C GLU A 309 -32.64 -8.85 -27.42
N LEU A 310 -31.74 -8.65 -26.46
CA LEU A 310 -30.34 -8.35 -26.73
C LEU A 310 -29.61 -9.57 -27.34
N SER A 311 -29.21 -9.47 -28.60
CA SER A 311 -28.55 -10.53 -29.37
C SER A 311 -27.54 -9.96 -30.38
N GLU A 312 -26.88 -10.81 -31.17
CA GLU A 312 -25.93 -10.37 -32.21
C GLU A 312 -26.61 -9.59 -33.35
N THR A 313 -27.90 -9.82 -33.60
CA THR A 313 -28.68 -9.17 -34.66
C THR A 313 -29.34 -7.86 -34.20
N THR A 314 -29.59 -7.71 -32.91
CA THR A 314 -30.21 -6.53 -32.29
C THR A 314 -29.20 -5.62 -31.59
N LEU A 315 -27.90 -5.87 -31.77
CA LEU A 315 -26.81 -5.05 -31.27
C LEU A 315 -25.99 -4.51 -32.43
N LYS A 316 -25.81 -3.20 -32.47
CA LYS A 316 -24.90 -2.50 -33.38
C LYS A 316 -23.94 -1.62 -32.57
N VAL A 317 -22.73 -1.45 -33.08
CA VAL A 317 -21.68 -0.65 -32.44
C VAL A 317 -21.19 0.44 -33.39
N ASP A 318 -20.79 1.56 -32.81
CA ASP A 318 -20.26 2.70 -33.56
C ASP A 318 -18.92 2.37 -34.24
N PRO A 319 -18.67 2.83 -35.48
CA PRO A 319 -17.37 2.66 -36.14
C PRO A 319 -16.18 3.19 -35.31
N ASN A 320 -16.39 4.23 -34.51
CA ASN A 320 -15.39 4.88 -33.66
C ASN A 320 -15.40 4.37 -32.21
N ILE A 321 -15.86 3.13 -31.96
CA ILE A 321 -15.89 2.49 -30.63
C ILE A 321 -14.50 2.11 -30.10
N TRP A 322 -13.57 3.07 -30.14
CA TRP A 322 -12.13 2.91 -30.00
C TRP A 322 -11.73 2.24 -28.69
N ARG A 323 -12.43 2.53 -27.59
CA ARG A 323 -12.07 2.01 -26.29
C ARG A 323 -12.51 0.57 -26.13
N SER A 324 -13.72 0.22 -26.56
CA SER A 324 -14.19 -1.17 -26.57
C SER A 324 -13.35 -2.03 -27.52
N MET A 325 -12.99 -1.50 -28.70
CA MET A 325 -12.08 -2.18 -29.64
C MET A 325 -10.74 -2.51 -28.98
N LYS A 326 -10.18 -1.54 -28.24
CA LYS A 326 -8.93 -1.70 -27.53
C LYS A 326 -9.04 -2.62 -26.32
N ASP A 327 -10.06 -2.46 -25.51
CA ASP A 327 -10.17 -3.14 -24.22
C ASP A 327 -10.73 -4.55 -24.33
N LEU A 328 -11.65 -4.82 -25.26
CA LEU A 328 -12.26 -6.14 -25.43
C LEU A 328 -11.46 -7.06 -26.36
N ILE A 329 -10.88 -6.52 -27.45
CA ILE A 329 -10.22 -7.33 -28.48
C ILE A 329 -8.78 -6.90 -28.79
N ASN A 330 -8.22 -5.94 -28.03
CA ASN A 330 -6.83 -5.49 -28.16
C ASN A 330 -6.49 -4.90 -29.54
N TYR A 331 -7.45 -4.22 -30.17
CA TYR A 331 -7.27 -3.52 -31.45
C TYR A 331 -7.23 -2.00 -31.23
N ASP A 332 -6.17 -1.32 -31.66
CA ASP A 332 -5.96 0.11 -31.40
C ASP A 332 -6.39 0.95 -32.61
N LEU A 333 -7.67 1.32 -32.65
CA LEU A 333 -8.32 2.10 -33.72
C LEU A 333 -7.53 3.39 -34.06
N ILE A 334 -6.93 4.04 -33.06
CA ILE A 334 -6.17 5.30 -33.25
C ILE A 334 -4.90 5.05 -34.05
N LYS A 335 -4.25 3.89 -33.85
CA LYS A 335 -2.99 3.55 -34.51
C LYS A 335 -3.18 2.80 -35.81
N GLN A 336 -4.23 2.00 -35.90
CA GLN A 336 -4.43 1.02 -36.96
C GLN A 336 -5.52 1.43 -37.97
N GLY A 337 -6.29 2.49 -37.68
CA GLY A 337 -7.40 2.93 -38.51
C GLY A 337 -8.64 2.04 -38.36
N ILE A 338 -9.67 2.34 -39.17
CA ILE A 338 -10.95 1.61 -39.18
C ILE A 338 -10.71 0.18 -39.71
N PRO A 339 -11.04 -0.88 -38.92
CA PRO A 339 -10.89 -2.26 -39.36
C PRO A 339 -12.04 -2.75 -40.26
N ASP A 340 -11.94 -3.98 -40.74
CA ASP A 340 -13.04 -4.71 -41.35
C ASP A 340 -14.21 -5.02 -40.37
N ASP A 341 -15.36 -5.37 -40.94
CA ASP A 341 -16.59 -5.70 -40.18
C ASP A 341 -16.39 -6.86 -39.19
N ALA A 342 -15.46 -7.79 -39.49
CA ALA A 342 -15.22 -8.94 -38.63
C ALA A 342 -14.68 -8.53 -37.24
N LYS A 343 -13.98 -7.40 -37.12
CA LYS A 343 -13.57 -6.86 -35.82
C LYS A 343 -14.74 -6.30 -35.02
N TYR A 344 -15.69 -5.65 -35.68
CA TYR A 344 -16.90 -5.15 -35.03
C TYR A 344 -17.79 -6.31 -34.53
N GLU A 345 -17.91 -7.39 -35.31
CA GLU A 345 -18.58 -8.62 -34.87
C GLU A 345 -17.93 -9.24 -33.62
N GLN A 346 -16.58 -9.24 -33.54
CA GLN A 346 -15.86 -9.70 -32.34
C GLN A 346 -16.16 -8.82 -31.12
N VAL A 347 -16.26 -7.49 -31.30
CA VAL A 347 -16.64 -6.57 -30.21
C VAL A 347 -18.05 -6.85 -29.74
N LYS A 348 -19.03 -6.97 -30.65
CA LYS A 348 -20.42 -7.30 -30.30
C LYS A 348 -20.50 -8.58 -29.48
N LYS A 349 -19.85 -9.65 -29.96
CA LYS A 349 -19.80 -10.93 -29.24
C LYS A 349 -19.21 -10.79 -27.84
N LYS A 350 -18.13 -10.00 -27.67
CA LYS A 350 -17.53 -9.74 -26.36
C LYS A 350 -18.40 -8.88 -25.44
N MET A 351 -19.16 -7.93 -25.97
CA MET A 351 -20.15 -7.17 -25.21
C MET A 351 -21.27 -8.09 -24.70
N LEU A 352 -21.80 -8.97 -25.54
CA LEU A 352 -22.82 -9.96 -25.15
C LEU A 352 -22.29 -10.92 -24.08
N GLU A 353 -21.08 -11.48 -24.27
CA GLU A 353 -20.41 -12.31 -23.25
C GLU A 353 -20.25 -11.57 -21.92
N THR A 354 -19.91 -10.27 -21.98
CA THR A 354 -19.72 -9.41 -20.81
C THR A 354 -21.04 -9.17 -20.08
N TYR A 355 -22.14 -8.94 -20.81
CA TYR A 355 -23.48 -8.79 -20.24
C TYR A 355 -23.98 -10.09 -19.59
N ILE A 356 -23.76 -11.25 -20.23
CA ILE A 356 -24.12 -12.56 -19.64
C ILE A 356 -23.35 -12.78 -18.34
N LYS A 357 -22.06 -12.41 -18.30
CA LYS A 357 -21.20 -12.56 -17.12
C LYS A 357 -21.32 -11.39 -16.13
N ARG A 358 -22.25 -10.45 -16.32
CA ARG A 358 -22.33 -9.19 -15.56
C ARG A 358 -22.27 -9.39 -14.05
N ASP A 359 -22.99 -10.37 -13.50
CA ASP A 359 -23.04 -10.59 -12.05
C ASP A 359 -21.70 -11.08 -11.51
N ILE A 360 -20.97 -11.86 -12.30
CA ILE A 360 -19.63 -12.36 -11.95
C ILE A 360 -18.60 -11.24 -12.11
N LEU A 361 -18.71 -10.42 -13.16
CA LEU A 361 -17.79 -9.33 -13.45
C LEU A 361 -17.97 -8.12 -12.52
N LYS A 362 -19.20 -7.89 -12.05
CA LYS A 362 -19.54 -6.90 -11.01
C LYS A 362 -19.09 -7.36 -9.61
N ARG A 363 -19.05 -8.66 -9.35
CA ARG A 363 -18.50 -9.22 -8.10
C ARG A 363 -16.96 -9.09 -8.05
N GLU A 364 -16.43 -8.60 -6.94
CA GLU A 364 -14.98 -8.50 -6.74
C GLU A 364 -14.38 -9.90 -6.55
N ASN A 365 -13.52 -10.32 -7.49
CA ASN A 365 -12.54 -11.38 -7.25
C ASN A 365 -11.17 -10.82 -7.60
N ILE A 366 -10.35 -10.56 -6.59
CA ILE A 366 -8.94 -10.22 -6.75
C ILE A 366 -8.27 -11.46 -7.35
N LYS A 367 -7.83 -11.37 -8.61
CA LYS A 367 -7.00 -12.40 -9.22
C LYS A 367 -5.61 -11.84 -9.47
N GLU A 368 -4.62 -12.58 -8.98
CA GLU A 368 -3.22 -12.39 -9.30
C GLU A 368 -2.97 -12.94 -10.71
N VAL A 369 -2.70 -12.07 -11.67
CA VAL A 369 -2.25 -12.49 -13.00
C VAL A 369 -0.76 -12.22 -13.08
N THR A 370 0.03 -13.31 -13.03
CA THR A 370 1.46 -13.28 -13.30
C THR A 370 1.66 -13.37 -14.80
N THR A 371 2.10 -12.29 -15.44
CA THR A 371 2.53 -12.34 -16.84
C THR A 371 4.05 -12.42 -16.89
N LYS A 372 4.56 -13.45 -17.57
CA LYS A 372 6.00 -13.63 -17.83
C LYS A 372 6.32 -12.94 -19.15
N THR A 373 7.20 -11.95 -19.12
CA THR A 373 7.72 -11.33 -20.35
C THR A 373 9.22 -11.54 -20.41
N THR A 374 9.66 -12.06 -21.55
CA THR A 374 11.07 -12.33 -21.84
C THR A 374 11.65 -11.11 -22.55
N ILE A 375 12.53 -10.37 -21.87
CA ILE A 375 13.15 -9.15 -22.45
C ILE A 375 14.58 -9.44 -22.83
N ARG A 376 14.96 -9.14 -24.07
CA ARG A 376 16.34 -9.26 -24.56
C ARG A 376 17.19 -8.15 -23.97
N ILE A 377 18.30 -8.50 -23.32
CA ILE A 377 19.31 -7.56 -22.83
C ILE A 377 20.32 -7.36 -23.96
N SER A 378 20.45 -6.12 -24.45
CA SER A 378 21.54 -5.71 -25.35
C SER A 378 22.53 -4.81 -24.61
N ASP A 379 23.82 -5.05 -24.84
CA ASP A 379 24.91 -4.20 -24.35
C ASP A 379 24.83 -2.84 -25.06
N LYS A 380 24.54 -1.79 -24.28
CA LYS A 380 24.43 -0.34 -24.57
C LYS A 380 24.45 0.11 -26.05
N THR A 381 23.41 0.85 -26.45
CA THR A 381 23.62 2.09 -27.24
C THR A 381 22.52 3.12 -27.00
N SER A 382 22.99 4.37 -27.01
CA SER A 382 22.37 5.69 -26.99
C SER A 382 20.96 5.81 -27.59
N VAL A 383 20.00 6.13 -26.73
CA VAL A 383 19.00 7.18 -27.00
C VAL A 383 18.80 7.96 -25.69
N ASP A 384 19.84 8.67 -25.25
CA ASP A 384 19.67 9.84 -24.40
C ASP A 384 19.25 10.99 -25.32
N SER A 385 17.96 11.30 -25.32
CA SER A 385 17.46 12.67 -25.48
C SER A 385 15.99 12.73 -25.05
N ALA A 386 15.78 13.33 -23.87
CA ALA A 386 14.58 14.00 -23.39
C ALA A 386 13.23 13.25 -23.52
N SER A 387 12.89 12.49 -22.46
CA SER A 387 11.57 12.60 -21.84
C SER A 387 11.77 12.57 -20.33
N THR A 388 11.85 13.78 -19.77
CA THR A 388 11.84 14.13 -18.35
C THR A 388 11.38 13.01 -17.41
N ARG A 389 12.32 12.48 -16.62
CA ARG A 389 12.00 11.94 -15.29
C ARG A 389 11.28 13.05 -14.54
N GLY A 390 9.98 12.87 -14.30
CA GLY A 390 9.32 13.60 -13.23
C GLY A 390 10.07 13.33 -11.91
N PRO A 391 10.18 14.33 -11.03
CA PRO A 391 11.04 14.27 -9.87
C PRO A 391 10.64 13.11 -8.95
N THR A 392 11.61 12.25 -8.61
CA THR A 392 11.49 11.37 -7.45
C THR A 392 11.48 12.24 -6.19
N ALA A 393 10.43 12.12 -5.38
CA ALA A 393 10.17 12.87 -4.14
C ALA A 393 11.30 12.87 -3.07
N SER A 394 12.45 12.24 -3.32
CA SER A 394 13.59 12.23 -2.40
C SER A 394 14.49 13.46 -2.49
N ASP A 395 14.47 14.19 -3.62
CA ASP A 395 15.41 15.30 -3.90
C ASP A 395 14.73 16.68 -4.04
N GLU A 396 13.40 16.78 -3.89
CA GLU A 396 12.71 18.06 -3.97
C GLU A 396 12.97 18.92 -2.72
N LYS A 397 13.38 20.17 -2.94
CA LYS A 397 13.48 21.17 -1.88
C LYS A 397 12.08 21.42 -1.29
N PRO A 398 11.95 21.59 0.04
CA PRO A 398 10.66 21.85 0.65
C PRO A 398 10.07 23.17 0.12
N SER A 399 8.81 23.11 -0.31
CA SER A 399 7.99 24.26 -0.69
C SER A 399 7.33 24.83 0.57
N ILE A 400 7.59 26.11 0.86
CA ILE A 400 7.16 26.76 2.09
C ILE A 400 6.32 27.98 1.75
N VAL A 401 5.05 27.93 2.12
CA VAL A 401 4.14 29.09 2.09
C VAL A 401 4.09 29.69 3.48
N THR A 402 4.24 31.01 3.61
CA THR A 402 4.06 31.70 4.90
C THR A 402 2.68 32.35 4.93
N GLU A 403 1.98 32.18 6.04
CA GLU A 403 0.62 32.68 6.23
C GLU A 403 0.54 33.43 7.55
N LYS A 404 -0.14 34.59 7.55
CA LYS A 404 -0.21 35.48 8.70
C LYS A 404 -1.63 35.50 9.26
N SER A 405 -1.75 35.21 10.56
CA SER A 405 -3.00 35.30 11.30
C SER A 405 -3.46 36.77 11.41
N PRO A 406 -4.78 37.04 11.40
CA PRO A 406 -5.30 38.36 11.72
C PRO A 406 -5.14 38.73 13.21
N PHE A 407 -4.84 37.75 14.08
CA PHE A 407 -4.65 37.95 15.51
C PHE A 407 -3.17 38.05 15.88
N THR A 408 -2.86 38.79 16.94
CA THR A 408 -1.55 38.68 17.60
C THR A 408 -1.46 37.36 18.37
N PHE A 409 -0.25 36.92 18.68
CA PHE A 409 -0.04 35.69 19.47
C PHE A 409 -0.73 35.77 20.83
N GLN A 410 -0.67 36.94 21.47
CA GLN A 410 -1.30 37.20 22.76
C GLN A 410 -2.83 37.08 22.68
N GLN A 411 -3.46 37.72 21.68
CA GLN A 411 -4.91 37.63 21.47
C GLN A 411 -5.37 36.20 21.21
N ALA A 412 -4.60 35.43 20.44
CA ALA A 412 -4.89 34.03 20.20
C ALA A 412 -4.79 33.20 21.48
N LEU A 413 -3.74 33.41 22.29
CA LEU A 413 -3.57 32.74 23.58
C LEU A 413 -4.68 33.10 24.57
N ASP A 414 -5.10 34.36 24.65
CA ASP A 414 -6.22 34.80 25.50
C ASP A 414 -7.53 34.10 25.14
N ARG A 415 -7.81 33.96 23.84
CA ARG A 415 -8.97 33.20 23.36
C ARG A 415 -8.88 31.73 23.73
N GLN A 416 -7.69 31.12 23.61
CA GLN A 416 -7.49 29.71 23.99
C GLN A 416 -7.74 29.49 25.48
N MET A 417 -7.24 30.38 26.34
CA MET A 417 -7.44 30.26 27.78
C MET A 417 -8.89 30.50 28.22
N SER A 418 -9.63 31.36 27.50
CA SER A 418 -11.02 31.67 27.85
C SER A 418 -12.04 30.67 27.30
N ARG A 419 -11.83 30.12 26.09
CA ARG A 419 -12.83 29.30 25.38
C ARG A 419 -12.29 27.98 24.84
N GLY A 420 -10.99 27.85 24.68
CA GLY A 420 -10.35 26.66 24.09
C GLY A 420 -10.20 25.48 25.05
N ASN A 421 -10.43 25.69 26.36
CA ASN A 421 -10.36 24.68 27.42
C ASN A 421 -9.13 23.74 27.30
N PRO A 422 -7.90 24.29 27.21
CA PRO A 422 -6.71 23.49 26.94
C PRO A 422 -6.42 22.53 28.10
N LYS A 423 -6.15 21.27 27.77
CA LYS A 423 -5.87 20.19 28.72
C LYS A 423 -4.45 19.68 28.60
N LYS A 424 -3.90 19.20 29.72
CA LYS A 424 -2.59 18.54 29.79
C LYS A 424 -2.75 17.16 30.43
N SER A 425 -2.05 16.17 29.86
CA SER A 425 -2.02 14.82 30.42
C SER A 425 -1.04 14.73 31.59
N HIS A 426 -1.45 14.04 32.64
CA HIS A 426 -0.64 13.65 33.80
C HIS A 426 -0.76 12.14 34.03
N THR A 427 0.06 11.59 34.91
CA THR A 427 0.00 10.17 35.29
C THR A 427 -1.34 9.76 35.91
N TRP A 428 -2.08 10.71 36.47
CA TRP A 428 -3.37 10.53 37.14
C TRP A 428 -4.57 10.99 36.30
N GLY A 429 -4.36 11.38 35.04
CA GLY A 429 -5.45 11.79 34.13
C GLY A 429 -5.24 13.17 33.51
N TRP A 430 -6.33 13.87 33.21
CA TRP A 430 -6.32 15.14 32.48
C TRP A 430 -6.58 16.32 33.41
N ALA A 431 -5.77 17.37 33.30
CA ALA A 431 -5.94 18.63 34.03
C ALA A 431 -5.97 19.83 33.08
N ASN A 432 -6.43 20.99 33.57
CA ASN A 432 -6.32 22.25 32.83
C ASN A 432 -4.85 22.60 32.61
N ALA A 433 -4.48 22.89 31.36
CA ALA A 433 -3.15 23.38 31.04
C ALA A 433 -2.97 24.82 31.54
N THR A 434 -1.80 25.14 32.09
CA THR A 434 -1.50 26.51 32.49
C THR A 434 -1.34 27.41 31.26
N ARG A 435 -1.50 28.73 31.45
CA ARG A 435 -1.25 29.71 30.38
C ARG A 435 0.16 29.58 29.79
N ALA A 436 1.17 29.35 30.63
CA ALA A 436 2.56 29.17 30.19
C ALA A 436 2.73 27.89 29.37
N GLN A 437 2.10 26.78 29.77
CA GLN A 437 2.12 25.52 29.01
C GLN A 437 1.43 25.67 27.66
N THR A 438 0.27 26.35 27.62
CA THR A 438 -0.47 26.61 26.38
C THR A 438 0.30 27.55 25.46
N SER A 439 0.85 28.65 26.00
CA SER A 439 1.73 29.58 25.27
C SER A 439 2.92 28.85 24.65
N SER A 440 3.57 28.01 25.45
CA SER A 440 4.65 27.15 25.00
C SER A 440 4.17 26.29 23.82
N ALA A 441 3.12 25.49 23.96
CA ALA A 441 2.61 24.60 22.93
C ALA A 441 2.20 25.30 21.62
N MET A 442 1.76 26.57 21.68
CA MET A 442 1.37 27.38 20.53
C MET A 442 2.54 28.06 19.79
N ASN A 443 3.74 28.09 20.37
CA ASN A 443 4.84 28.94 19.89
C ASN A 443 5.36 28.51 18.49
N VAL A 444 4.95 29.27 17.46
CA VAL A 444 5.26 28.99 16.05
C VAL A 444 6.76 29.01 15.72
N LYS A 445 7.55 29.86 16.41
CA LYS A 445 9.01 29.94 16.19
C LYS A 445 9.68 28.64 16.64
N ARG A 446 9.38 28.22 17.88
CA ARG A 446 9.94 26.99 18.45
C ARG A 446 9.51 25.74 17.67
N ILE A 447 8.26 25.71 17.22
CA ILE A 447 7.75 24.61 16.39
C ILE A 447 8.54 24.54 15.07
N TRP A 448 8.71 25.67 14.39
CA TRP A 448 9.38 25.73 13.08
C TRP A 448 10.87 25.38 13.15
N GLU A 449 11.58 25.82 14.20
CA GLU A 449 13.01 25.57 14.39
C GLU A 449 13.34 24.13 14.79
N SER A 450 12.34 23.33 15.15
CA SER A 450 12.52 21.91 15.48
C SER A 450 12.51 21.03 14.24
N ASN A 451 13.53 20.17 14.09
CA ASN A 451 13.60 19.14 13.04
C ASN A 451 12.45 18.11 13.05
N THR A 452 11.68 18.04 14.13
CA THR A 452 10.54 17.12 14.28
C THR A 452 9.23 17.88 14.38
N GLN A 453 9.18 18.93 15.21
CA GLN A 453 7.93 19.67 15.41
C GLN A 453 7.56 20.54 14.20
N CYS A 454 8.48 20.82 13.28
CA CYS A 454 8.15 21.49 12.02
C CYS A 454 7.06 20.75 11.20
N TYR A 455 6.89 19.44 11.39
CA TYR A 455 5.81 18.67 10.77
C TYR A 455 4.41 19.03 11.28
N GLN A 456 4.29 19.79 12.38
CA GLN A 456 3.01 20.43 12.74
C GLN A 456 2.52 21.41 11.67
N MET A 457 3.45 21.95 10.89
CA MET A 457 3.24 22.89 9.79
C MET A 457 3.31 22.21 8.41
N LEU A 458 3.34 20.87 8.34
CA LEU A 458 3.20 20.14 7.09
C LEU A 458 1.80 20.42 6.50
N ASN A 459 1.74 20.71 5.20
CA ASN A 459 0.48 20.89 4.50
C ASN A 459 -0.18 19.53 4.26
N LEU A 460 -1.17 19.23 5.10
CA LEU A 460 -1.95 18.00 5.10
C LEU A 460 -2.90 17.92 3.91
N GLY A 461 -3.24 19.05 3.29
CA GLY A 461 -4.12 19.16 2.13
C GLY A 461 -3.41 19.05 0.78
N LYS A 462 -2.22 18.43 0.75
CA LYS A 462 -1.43 18.17 -0.45
C LYS A 462 -1.01 16.70 -0.50
N TYR A 463 -1.45 16.02 -1.55
CA TYR A 463 -0.94 14.71 -1.93
C TYR A 463 0.53 14.79 -2.31
N GLN A 464 1.38 13.91 -1.76
CA GLN A 464 2.82 13.94 -2.00
C GLN A 464 3.28 12.93 -3.07
N GLY A 465 2.55 11.84 -3.29
CA GLY A 465 2.95 10.82 -4.26
C GLY A 465 3.84 9.73 -3.67
N VAL A 466 3.67 9.39 -2.38
CA VAL A 466 4.42 8.31 -1.74
C VAL A 466 4.02 6.96 -2.35
N SER A 467 5.01 6.16 -2.73
CA SER A 467 4.76 4.87 -3.40
C SER A 467 4.02 3.89 -2.49
N VAL A 468 3.13 3.08 -3.07
CA VAL A 468 2.38 2.03 -2.35
C VAL A 468 3.31 1.09 -1.59
N SER A 469 4.48 0.75 -2.16
CA SER A 469 5.47 -0.10 -1.49
C SER A 469 6.08 0.56 -0.26
N ALA A 470 6.28 1.88 -0.27
CA ALA A 470 6.71 2.63 0.92
C ALA A 470 5.60 2.72 1.96
N LEU A 471 4.35 2.97 1.56
CA LEU A 471 3.20 2.97 2.47
C LEU A 471 3.01 1.59 3.13
N ASN A 472 3.12 0.50 2.37
CA ASN A 472 3.05 -0.86 2.92
C ASN A 472 4.20 -1.18 3.89
N LYS A 473 5.38 -0.58 3.75
CA LYS A 473 6.44 -0.70 4.76
C LYS A 473 6.04 -0.08 6.10
N ILE A 474 5.24 0.99 6.07
CA ILE A 474 4.72 1.65 7.28
C ILE A 474 3.61 0.80 7.92
N LEU A 475 2.71 0.29 7.09
CA LEU A 475 1.49 -0.41 7.51
C LEU A 475 1.72 -1.87 7.93
N LYS A 476 2.90 -2.44 7.65
CA LYS A 476 3.22 -3.81 8.04
C LYS A 476 3.09 -4.03 9.55
N GLY A 477 2.32 -5.06 9.93
CA GLY A 477 2.03 -5.44 11.31
C GLY A 477 1.06 -4.49 12.04
N LYS A 478 0.25 -3.72 11.30
CA LYS A 478 -0.68 -2.72 11.86
C LYS A 478 -2.13 -3.21 11.81
N GLY A 479 -2.36 -4.42 12.31
CA GLY A 479 -3.68 -5.04 12.35
C GLY A 479 -4.33 -5.07 10.97
N THR A 480 -5.58 -4.63 10.89
CA THR A 480 -6.36 -4.62 9.64
C THR A 480 -5.91 -3.53 8.65
N LEU A 481 -4.98 -2.65 9.04
CA LEU A 481 -4.33 -1.70 8.14
C LEU A 481 -3.15 -2.33 7.39
N ASP A 482 -2.68 -3.53 7.76
CA ASP A 482 -1.60 -4.22 7.04
C ASP A 482 -2.00 -4.45 5.57
N GLY A 483 -1.05 -4.20 4.66
CA GLY A 483 -1.26 -4.28 3.22
C GLY A 483 -2.13 -3.18 2.61
N GLN A 484 -2.70 -2.26 3.39
CA GLN A 484 -3.64 -1.24 2.90
C GLN A 484 -2.97 -0.01 2.24
N GLY A 485 -1.69 -0.07 1.89
CA GLY A 485 -0.95 1.05 1.32
C GLY A 485 -1.55 1.56 0.00
N LYS A 486 -2.18 0.66 -0.78
CA LYS A 486 -2.92 1.05 -1.98
C LYS A 486 -4.17 1.88 -1.62
N ALA A 487 -4.95 1.42 -0.64
CA ALA A 487 -6.14 2.14 -0.19
C ALA A 487 -5.80 3.54 0.33
N PHE A 488 -4.72 3.68 1.10
CA PHE A 488 -4.23 5.00 1.53
C PHE A 488 -3.78 5.87 0.36
N ALA A 489 -3.00 5.34 -0.59
CA ALA A 489 -2.56 6.10 -1.76
C ALA A 489 -3.74 6.62 -2.58
N GLU A 490 -4.73 5.78 -2.84
CA GLU A 490 -5.93 6.14 -3.61
C GLU A 490 -6.81 7.15 -2.86
N ALA A 491 -7.07 6.91 -1.57
CA ALA A 491 -7.85 7.82 -0.74
C ALA A 491 -7.23 9.21 -0.64
N CYS A 492 -5.91 9.25 -0.45
CA CYS A 492 -5.16 10.49 -0.34
C CYS A 492 -5.05 11.22 -1.67
N LYS A 493 -4.85 10.50 -2.79
CA LYS A 493 -4.84 11.10 -4.12
C LYS A 493 -6.20 11.72 -4.46
N LYS A 494 -7.31 10.98 -4.25
CA LYS A 494 -8.68 11.44 -4.54
C LYS A 494 -9.05 12.66 -3.71
N ASN A 495 -8.71 12.65 -2.42
CA ASN A 495 -9.07 13.72 -1.50
C ASN A 495 -8.01 14.83 -1.39
N ASN A 496 -6.92 14.73 -2.16
CA ASN A 496 -5.76 15.62 -2.06
C ASN A 496 -5.31 15.81 -0.59
N ILE A 497 -4.96 14.69 0.05
CA ILE A 497 -4.47 14.61 1.43
C ILE A 497 -3.04 14.06 1.43
N ASN A 498 -2.24 14.48 2.40
CA ASN A 498 -0.93 13.90 2.63
C ASN A 498 -1.02 12.47 3.19
N GLU A 499 -0.39 11.51 2.51
CA GLU A 499 -0.49 10.07 2.81
C GLU A 499 0.05 9.72 4.19
N ILE A 500 1.19 10.30 4.56
CA ILE A 500 1.85 10.01 5.83
C ILE A 500 1.04 10.54 7.01
N TYR A 501 0.41 11.71 6.85
CA TYR A 501 -0.53 12.22 7.83
C TYR A 501 -1.75 11.33 7.97
N LEU A 502 -2.40 10.92 6.88
CA LEU A 502 -3.61 10.12 6.99
C LEU A 502 -3.33 8.78 7.69
N ILE A 503 -2.17 8.16 7.41
CA ILE A 503 -1.71 6.94 8.12
C ILE A 503 -1.43 7.24 9.60
N ALA A 504 -0.72 8.32 9.92
CA ALA A 504 -0.44 8.69 11.31
C ALA A 504 -1.73 8.93 12.10
N HIS A 505 -2.72 9.56 11.46
CA HIS A 505 -4.03 9.80 12.04
C HIS A 505 -4.77 8.48 12.28
N ALA A 506 -4.82 7.60 11.28
CA ALA A 506 -5.41 6.28 11.43
C ALA A 506 -4.74 5.47 12.56
N PHE A 507 -3.41 5.54 12.70
CA PHE A 507 -2.69 4.85 13.78
C PHE A 507 -3.10 5.32 15.17
N LEU A 508 -3.24 6.64 15.37
CA LEU A 508 -3.65 7.19 16.65
C LEU A 508 -5.07 6.74 17.01
N GLU A 509 -6.02 6.90 16.10
CA GLU A 509 -7.45 6.72 16.37
C GLU A 509 -7.89 5.25 16.39
N SER A 510 -7.10 4.35 15.80
CA SER A 510 -7.41 2.92 15.72
C SER A 510 -6.49 2.03 16.56
N GLY A 511 -5.60 2.62 17.36
CA GLY A 511 -4.57 1.87 18.07
C GLY A 511 -3.74 1.02 17.11
N TYR A 512 -3.24 1.63 16.03
CA TYR A 512 -2.49 0.95 14.96
C TYR A 512 -3.29 -0.16 14.24
N GLY A 513 -4.59 0.05 14.03
CA GLY A 513 -5.46 -0.86 13.28
C GLY A 513 -5.93 -2.09 14.05
N THR A 514 -5.74 -2.12 15.38
CA THR A 514 -6.10 -3.26 16.23
C THR A 514 -7.23 -2.96 17.22
N SER A 515 -7.75 -1.73 17.28
CA SER A 515 -8.87 -1.39 18.17
C SER A 515 -10.13 -2.18 17.83
N ASN A 516 -11.07 -2.23 18.79
CA ASN A 516 -12.36 -2.90 18.61
C ASN A 516 -13.09 -2.40 17.33
N PHE A 517 -13.07 -1.09 17.08
CA PHE A 517 -13.73 -0.47 15.92
C PHE A 517 -12.98 -0.68 14.60
N ALA A 518 -11.67 -0.94 14.67
CA ALA A 518 -10.82 -1.22 13.52
C ALA A 518 -10.72 -2.72 13.17
N SER A 519 -11.16 -3.59 14.07
CA SER A 519 -11.02 -5.05 13.93
C SER A 519 -11.89 -5.67 12.83
N GLY A 520 -12.98 -4.99 12.42
CA GLY A 520 -13.95 -5.55 11.49
C GLY A 520 -14.96 -6.51 12.13
N ARG A 521 -14.85 -6.81 13.43
CA ARG A 521 -15.69 -7.81 14.13
C ARG A 521 -17.19 -7.52 14.07
N TYR A 522 -17.56 -6.26 13.85
CA TYR A 522 -18.94 -5.80 13.75
C TYR A 522 -19.46 -5.74 12.30
N GLY A 523 -18.73 -6.27 11.32
CA GLY A 523 -19.06 -6.19 9.90
C GLY A 523 -18.77 -4.82 9.26
N ALA A 524 -18.10 -3.92 9.98
CA ALA A 524 -17.65 -2.62 9.50
C ALA A 524 -16.32 -2.23 10.17
N TYR A 525 -15.64 -1.24 9.60
CA TYR A 525 -14.33 -0.75 10.03
C TYR A 525 -14.41 0.76 10.27
N ASN A 526 -13.78 1.25 11.35
CA ASN A 526 -13.62 2.67 11.61
C ASN A 526 -12.19 2.94 12.13
N TYR A 527 -11.39 3.63 11.32
CA TYR A 527 -9.99 3.91 11.64
C TYR A 527 -9.73 5.31 12.20
N PHE A 528 -10.75 6.16 12.26
CA PHE A 528 -10.60 7.59 12.54
C PHE A 528 -11.50 8.06 13.69
N GLY A 529 -12.07 7.12 14.46
CA GLY A 529 -12.96 7.45 15.59
C GLY A 529 -14.22 8.21 15.19
N ILE A 530 -14.62 8.19 13.92
CA ILE A 530 -15.72 9.05 13.43
C ILE A 530 -17.04 8.53 13.99
N GLY A 531 -17.76 9.40 14.71
CA GLY A 531 -19.00 9.04 15.38
C GLY A 531 -18.80 8.32 16.73
N ALA A 532 -17.59 8.29 17.28
CA ALA A 532 -17.37 7.87 18.66
C ALA A 532 -17.63 9.07 19.59
N PHE A 533 -18.69 9.01 20.39
CA PHE A 533 -18.98 10.04 21.40
C PHE A 533 -18.55 9.55 22.79
N ASP A 534 -18.14 10.45 23.68
CA ASP A 534 -17.67 10.08 25.03
C ASP A 534 -18.71 9.29 25.83
N ASN A 535 -20.00 9.57 25.62
CA ASN A 535 -21.14 8.90 26.26
C ASN A 535 -21.75 7.76 25.42
N ASP A 536 -21.37 7.62 24.15
CA ASP A 536 -21.80 6.53 23.26
C ASP A 536 -20.72 6.25 22.20
N PRO A 537 -19.60 5.59 22.59
CA PRO A 537 -18.51 5.32 21.67
C PRO A 537 -18.89 4.27 20.61
N ASP A 538 -19.86 3.40 20.90
CA ASP A 538 -20.31 2.33 19.99
C ASP A 538 -21.13 2.86 18.79
N TYR A 539 -21.67 4.09 18.89
CA TYR A 539 -22.27 4.79 17.74
C TYR A 539 -21.32 4.85 16.53
N ALA A 540 -20.00 4.85 16.76
CA ALA A 540 -18.99 4.82 15.70
C ALA A 540 -19.19 3.66 14.72
N MET A 541 -19.65 2.50 15.21
CA MET A 541 -19.91 1.34 14.37
C MET A 541 -21.26 1.42 13.65
N LYS A 542 -22.27 2.02 14.27
CA LYS A 542 -23.54 2.32 13.60
C LYS A 542 -23.32 3.31 12.46
N PHE A 543 -22.54 4.36 12.70
CA PHE A 543 -22.11 5.31 11.68
C PHE A 543 -21.35 4.62 10.54
N ALA A 544 -20.33 3.81 10.88
CA ALA A 544 -19.52 3.10 9.89
C ALA A 544 -20.37 2.15 9.02
N LYS A 545 -21.32 1.42 9.62
CA LYS A 545 -22.27 0.55 8.90
C LYS A 545 -23.16 1.35 7.94
N ASN A 546 -23.75 2.44 8.42
CA ASN A 546 -24.61 3.31 7.61
C ASN A 546 -23.85 3.98 6.47
N LYS A 547 -22.54 4.21 6.63
CA LYS A 547 -21.65 4.69 5.56
C LYS A 547 -21.09 3.57 4.68
N GLY A 548 -21.50 2.33 4.90
CA GLY A 548 -21.08 1.18 4.10
C GLY A 548 -19.60 0.83 4.26
N TRP A 549 -18.96 1.16 5.38
CA TRP A 549 -17.53 0.90 5.64
C TRP A 549 -17.24 -0.56 5.98
N THR A 550 -17.66 -1.47 5.10
CA THR A 550 -17.60 -2.93 5.30
C THR A 550 -16.26 -3.57 4.92
N SER A 551 -15.25 -2.77 4.55
CA SER A 551 -13.87 -3.24 4.36
C SER A 551 -12.86 -2.18 4.79
N PRO A 552 -11.59 -2.56 5.07
CA PRO A 552 -10.54 -1.61 5.42
C PRO A 552 -10.40 -0.47 4.41
N ALA A 553 -10.42 -0.79 3.11
CA ALA A 553 -10.29 0.19 2.05
C ALA A 553 -11.45 1.21 2.04
N LYS A 554 -12.69 0.76 2.28
CA LYS A 554 -13.85 1.64 2.36
C LYS A 554 -13.74 2.63 3.52
N ALA A 555 -13.33 2.13 4.69
CA ALA A 555 -13.15 2.95 5.88
C ALA A 555 -12.01 3.97 5.73
N ILE A 556 -10.90 3.59 5.10
CA ILE A 556 -9.78 4.49 4.78
C ILE A 556 -10.24 5.62 3.85
N MET A 557 -10.99 5.30 2.79
CA MET A 557 -11.55 6.28 1.85
C MET A 557 -12.55 7.22 2.51
N GLY A 558 -13.49 6.67 3.30
CA GLY A 558 -14.49 7.45 4.02
C GLY A 558 -13.88 8.41 5.03
N GLY A 559 -12.90 7.93 5.80
CA GLY A 559 -12.15 8.78 6.73
C GLY A 559 -11.33 9.87 6.04
N ALA A 560 -10.67 9.57 4.93
CA ALA A 560 -9.99 10.59 4.12
C ALA A 560 -10.96 11.68 3.65
N SER A 561 -12.15 11.28 3.18
CA SER A 561 -13.18 12.20 2.71
C SER A 561 -13.72 13.10 3.83
N PHE A 562 -13.93 12.52 5.03
CA PHE A 562 -14.31 13.26 6.22
C PHE A 562 -13.25 14.29 6.62
N VAL A 563 -11.99 13.87 6.73
CA VAL A 563 -10.87 14.78 7.07
C VAL A 563 -10.74 15.93 6.06
N ARG A 564 -10.91 15.64 4.76
CA ARG A 564 -10.87 16.67 3.72
C ARG A 564 -12.01 17.67 3.88
N LYS A 565 -13.24 17.17 3.97
CA LYS A 565 -14.45 17.98 4.04
C LYS A 565 -14.48 18.85 5.29
N ASP A 566 -14.23 18.24 6.45
CA ASP A 566 -14.52 18.88 7.73
C ASP A 566 -13.38 19.74 8.26
N TYR A 567 -12.13 19.52 7.83
CA TYR A 567 -10.98 20.30 8.30
C TYR A 567 -10.25 21.04 7.17
N ILE A 568 -9.75 20.28 6.19
CA ILE A 568 -8.84 20.84 5.18
C ILE A 568 -9.56 21.87 4.29
N ASN A 569 -10.79 21.59 3.85
CA ASN A 569 -11.61 22.51 3.05
C ASN A 569 -12.07 23.75 3.86
N LYS A 570 -12.07 23.68 5.20
CA LYS A 570 -12.32 24.84 6.08
C LYS A 570 -11.05 25.67 6.36
N GLY A 571 -9.95 25.37 5.68
CA GLY A 571 -8.68 26.08 5.82
C GLY A 571 -7.79 25.57 6.96
N GLN A 572 -8.15 24.46 7.62
CA GLN A 572 -7.35 23.82 8.66
C GLN A 572 -6.50 22.69 8.07
N ASN A 573 -5.52 23.09 7.25
CA ASN A 573 -4.69 22.22 6.42
C ASN A 573 -3.30 21.91 7.01
N THR A 574 -3.05 22.22 8.28
CA THR A 574 -1.87 21.79 9.05
C THR A 574 -2.32 21.25 10.40
N LEU A 575 -1.53 20.39 11.06
CA LEU A 575 -1.86 19.94 12.42
C LEU A 575 -2.00 21.14 13.36
N TYR A 576 -1.12 22.14 13.19
CA TYR A 576 -1.18 23.40 13.94
C TYR A 576 -2.53 24.10 13.78
N ARG A 577 -3.05 24.22 12.55
CA ARG A 577 -4.35 24.83 12.28
C ARG A 577 -5.52 23.99 12.76
N ILE A 578 -5.42 22.67 12.71
CA ILE A 578 -6.42 21.74 13.23
C ILE A 578 -6.59 21.91 14.75
N ARG A 579 -5.49 22.12 15.48
CA ARG A 579 -5.51 22.27 16.94
C ARG A 579 -5.75 23.70 17.41
N TRP A 580 -5.10 24.69 16.80
CA TRP A 580 -5.04 26.06 17.34
C TRP A 580 -5.89 27.06 16.56
N ASN A 581 -6.27 26.72 15.32
CA ASN A 581 -7.05 27.54 14.40
C ASN A 581 -6.62 29.02 14.40
N PRO A 582 -5.40 29.36 13.94
CA PRO A 582 -4.87 30.72 14.04
C PRO A 582 -5.70 31.75 13.25
N LYS A 583 -6.54 31.34 12.29
CA LYS A 583 -7.47 32.24 11.60
C LYS A 583 -8.67 32.61 12.47
N ASN A 584 -9.13 31.70 13.35
CA ASN A 584 -10.20 31.91 14.31
C ASN A 584 -9.89 31.18 15.64
N PRO A 585 -9.00 31.73 16.49
CA PRO A 585 -8.49 31.03 17.67
C PRO A 585 -9.60 30.58 18.62
N ALA A 586 -9.41 29.44 19.29
CA ALA A 586 -10.38 28.80 20.20
C ALA A 586 -11.66 28.25 19.54
N THR A 587 -11.71 28.12 18.21
CA THR A 587 -12.87 27.57 17.50
C THR A 587 -12.51 26.36 16.64
N HIS A 588 -13.47 25.45 16.45
CA HIS A 588 -13.37 24.28 15.55
C HIS A 588 -12.05 23.49 15.71
N GLN A 589 -11.78 23.05 16.95
CA GLN A 589 -10.57 22.32 17.32
C GLN A 589 -10.83 20.83 17.39
N TYR A 590 -9.88 20.04 16.89
CA TYR A 590 -9.98 18.58 16.94
C TYR A 590 -9.78 18.00 18.35
N ALA A 591 -8.97 18.66 19.19
CA ALA A 591 -8.63 18.16 20.52
C ALA A 591 -8.40 19.29 21.51
N THR A 592 -8.66 19.02 22.79
CA THR A 592 -8.36 19.91 23.92
C THR A 592 -6.94 19.71 24.46
N ALA A 593 -6.35 18.53 24.27
CA ALA A 593 -4.97 18.22 24.67
C ALA A 593 -3.95 19.14 23.99
N ILE A 594 -3.10 19.82 24.76
CA ILE A 594 -2.08 20.72 24.21
C ILE A 594 -0.94 19.95 23.52
N GLU A 595 -0.73 18.68 23.86
CA GLU A 595 0.33 17.82 23.29
C GLU A 595 -0.09 17.12 21.98
N TRP A 596 -1.35 17.23 21.56
CA TRP A 596 -1.87 16.49 20.41
C TRP A 596 -1.06 16.70 19.12
N CYS A 597 -0.79 17.97 18.76
CA CYS A 597 0.03 18.26 17.58
C CYS A 597 1.45 17.71 17.70
N GLN A 598 2.01 17.74 18.92
CA GLN A 598 3.36 17.28 19.16
C GLN A 598 3.50 15.78 18.94
N HIS A 599 2.54 14.99 19.44
CA HIS A 599 2.52 13.55 19.22
C HIS A 599 2.34 13.22 17.74
N GLN A 600 1.38 13.86 17.06
CA GLN A 600 1.12 13.62 15.64
C GLN A 600 2.31 14.01 14.74
N ALA A 601 2.93 15.17 14.97
CA ALA A 601 4.10 15.60 14.20
C ALA A 601 5.30 14.66 14.41
N SER A 602 5.51 14.18 15.64
CA SER A 602 6.57 13.20 15.93
C SER A 602 6.35 11.88 15.21
N THR A 603 5.10 11.40 15.17
CA THR A 603 4.72 10.21 14.40
C THR A 603 4.97 10.43 12.90
N ILE A 604 4.48 11.54 12.32
CA ILE A 604 4.68 11.86 10.90
C ILE A 604 6.18 11.89 10.56
N ALA A 605 6.99 12.59 11.34
CA ALA A 605 8.44 12.67 11.14
C ALA A 605 9.10 11.28 11.19
N LYS A 606 8.68 10.42 12.14
CA LYS A 606 9.15 9.04 12.25
C LYS A 606 8.77 8.20 11.03
N LEU A 607 7.54 8.35 10.52
CA LEU A 607 7.06 7.62 9.36
C LEU A 607 7.79 8.02 8.08
N TYR A 608 8.00 9.32 7.85
CA TYR A 608 8.84 9.80 6.75
C TYR A 608 10.27 9.23 6.83
N LYS A 609 10.88 9.30 8.01
CA LYS A 609 12.21 8.73 8.27
C LYS A 609 12.26 7.21 8.01
N GLN A 610 11.22 6.46 8.40
CA GLN A 610 11.13 5.01 8.21
C GLN A 610 11.19 4.60 6.72
N ILE A 611 10.65 5.43 5.83
CA ILE A 611 10.64 5.16 4.38
C ILE A 611 11.73 5.92 3.62
N GLY A 612 12.59 6.67 4.31
CA GLY A 612 13.68 7.43 3.70
C GLY A 612 13.24 8.65 2.89
N LEU A 613 12.06 9.21 3.19
CA LEU A 613 11.52 10.41 2.54
C LEU A 613 11.43 11.56 3.54
N LYS A 614 11.10 12.75 3.05
CA LYS A 614 10.80 13.95 3.85
C LYS A 614 9.48 14.57 3.38
N GLY A 615 8.83 15.34 4.25
CA GLY A 615 7.71 16.18 3.82
C GLY A 615 8.17 17.24 2.84
N ILE A 616 7.32 17.57 1.85
CA ILE A 616 7.68 18.52 0.78
C ILE A 616 6.92 19.85 0.92
N TYR A 617 5.65 19.81 1.29
CA TYR A 617 4.79 21.00 1.33
C TYR A 617 4.56 21.46 2.76
N PHE A 618 4.93 22.70 3.08
CA PHE A 618 4.73 23.30 4.41
C PHE A 618 4.00 24.62 4.32
N ILE A 619 3.19 24.89 5.35
CA ILE A 619 2.58 26.19 5.60
C ILE A 619 3.06 26.70 6.95
N ARG A 620 3.94 27.70 6.92
CA ARG A 620 4.49 28.34 8.10
C ARG A 620 3.53 29.43 8.59
N ASP A 621 2.76 29.11 9.62
CA ASP A 621 1.89 30.09 10.29
C ASP A 621 2.69 31.09 11.12
N LYS A 622 2.31 32.37 11.03
CA LYS A 622 2.81 33.49 11.84
C LYS A 622 1.63 34.26 12.43
N TYR A 623 1.82 34.88 13.60
CA TYR A 623 0.84 35.81 14.15
C TYR A 623 1.11 37.25 13.70
N LYS A 624 0.10 38.13 13.88
CA LYS A 624 0.13 39.52 13.44
C LYS A 624 1.33 40.29 13.96
#